data_AF-A0A7Y5HYM0-F1
#
_entry.id   AF-A0A7Y5HYM0-F1
#
_cell.length_a   1.000
_cell.length_b   1.000
_cell.length_c   1.000
_cell.angle_alpha   90.00
_cell.angle_beta   90.00
_cell.angle_gamma   90.00
#
_symmetry.space_group_name_H-M   'P 1'
#
loop_
_entity.id
_entity.type
_entity.pdbx_description
1 polymer ?
#
loop_
_entity_poly.entity_id
_entity_poly.type
_entity_poly.pdbx_seq_one_letter_code
_entity_poly.pdbx_strand_id
1 'polypeptide(L)'
;MTVSPSLKKKLLVAFAAAVVAALAWWSWTRFTDSGPGEGFVNGNGRIEATEIDVATKLPGRIEDILVREGDFVTAGQPLAKMRLETLEAQRDEALAMRQQAEHSVTAAQAQVALREADVTAALALVGQRESELDAAQRRLTRSSTLSSEGAASIQELDDDRARVRGAQATLAASKAQAAAARAAV
;
A
#
# COMPACT_ATOMS: atom_id res chain seq x y z
N MET A 1 63.06 5.90 99.99
CA MET A 1 62.87 4.57 99.37
C MET A 1 63.62 4.52 98.05
N THR A 2 64.76 3.84 98.03
CA THR A 2 65.72 3.83 96.93
C THR A 2 65.28 2.87 95.83
N VAL A 3 64.69 3.43 94.77
CA VAL A 3 64.30 2.69 93.57
C VAL A 3 65.53 2.09 92.90
N SER A 4 65.51 0.78 92.66
CA SER A 4 66.61 0.00 92.10
C SER A 4 67.08 0.53 90.73
N PRO A 5 68.38 0.46 90.40
CA PRO A 5 68.95 1.07 89.19
C PRO A 5 68.41 0.47 87.89
N SER A 6 67.86 -0.75 87.91
CA SER A 6 67.21 -1.38 86.76
C SER A 6 65.80 -0.82 86.47
N LEU A 7 65.09 -0.32 87.49
CA LEU A 7 63.74 0.26 87.32
C LEU A 7 63.80 1.70 86.78
N LYS A 8 64.81 2.49 87.19
CA LYS A 8 65.04 3.84 86.65
C LYS A 8 65.37 3.83 85.16
N LYS A 9 66.13 2.84 84.68
CA LYS A 9 66.46 2.67 83.25
C LYS A 9 65.23 2.27 82.42
N LYS A 10 64.36 1.40 82.97
CA LYS A 10 63.06 1.07 82.34
C LYS A 10 62.09 2.24 82.30
N LEU A 11 62.04 3.06 83.36
CA LEU A 11 61.24 4.29 83.41
C LEU A 11 61.75 5.35 82.41
N LEU A 12 63.06 5.52 82.26
CA LEU A 12 63.64 6.40 81.24
C LEU A 12 63.33 5.94 79.82
N VAL A 13 63.40 4.63 79.54
CA VAL A 13 63.03 4.06 78.23
C VAL A 13 61.53 4.22 77.97
N ALA A 14 60.67 4.00 78.98
CA ALA A 14 59.24 4.20 78.86
C ALA A 14 58.87 5.68 78.61
N PHE A 15 59.56 6.61 79.28
CA PHE A 15 59.38 8.05 79.05
C PHE A 15 59.84 8.46 77.65
N ALA A 16 60.99 8.00 77.19
CA ALA A 16 61.46 8.27 75.83
C ALA A 16 60.50 7.71 74.78
N ALA A 17 59.98 6.49 74.97
CA ALA A 17 58.97 5.91 74.08
C ALA A 17 57.66 6.72 74.08
N ALA A 18 57.22 7.21 75.24
CA ALA A 18 56.03 8.06 75.35
C ALA A 18 56.23 9.41 74.64
N VAL A 19 57.42 10.00 74.74
CA VAL A 19 57.76 11.24 74.03
C VAL A 19 57.78 11.01 72.52
N VAL A 20 58.36 9.91 72.05
CA VAL A 20 58.36 9.58 70.61
C VAL A 20 56.93 9.31 70.11
N ALA A 21 56.10 8.60 70.87
CA ALA A 21 54.70 8.37 70.52
C ALA A 21 53.89 9.68 70.50
N ALA A 22 54.12 10.59 71.46
CA ALA A 22 53.48 11.89 71.50
C ALA A 22 53.90 12.78 70.32
N LEU A 23 55.19 12.77 69.96
CA LEU A 23 55.70 13.50 68.80
C LEU A 23 55.19 12.92 67.48
N ALA A 24 55.09 11.59 67.36
CA ALA A 24 54.50 10.92 66.20
C ALA A 24 53.01 11.25 66.07
N TRP A 25 52.25 11.23 67.17
CA TRP A 25 50.83 11.61 67.19
C TRP A 25 50.63 13.10 66.86
N TRP A 26 51.46 13.97 67.42
CA TRP A 26 51.42 15.41 67.15
C TRP A 26 51.78 15.72 65.69
N SER A 27 52.80 15.05 65.17
CA SER A 27 53.17 15.16 63.74
C SER A 27 52.06 14.63 62.84
N TRP A 28 51.47 13.48 63.16
CA TRP A 28 50.38 12.90 62.38
C TRP A 28 49.19 13.87 62.33
N THR A 29 48.73 14.36 63.48
CA THR A 29 47.59 15.28 63.55
C THR A 29 47.86 16.66 62.92
N ARG A 30 49.12 17.11 62.86
CA ARG A 30 49.50 18.38 62.20
C ARG A 30 49.79 18.28 60.71
N PHE A 31 50.23 17.13 60.21
CA PHE A 31 50.62 16.93 58.81
C PHE A 31 49.64 16.05 58.02
N THR A 32 48.61 15.47 58.65
CA THR A 32 47.48 14.90 57.89
C THR A 32 46.65 16.01 57.29
N ASP A 33 46.65 16.11 55.96
CA ASP A 33 45.80 17.01 55.18
C ASP A 33 44.34 16.88 55.65
N SER A 34 43.79 17.98 56.16
CA SER A 34 42.42 18.05 56.66
C SER A 34 41.42 18.23 55.51
N GLY A 35 41.55 17.43 54.45
CA GLY A 35 40.71 17.49 53.26
C GLY A 35 40.63 18.88 52.60
N PRO A 36 39.73 19.09 51.64
CA PRO A 36 39.68 20.33 50.84
C PRO A 36 39.20 21.60 51.56
N GLY A 37 39.17 21.65 52.91
CA GLY A 37 38.79 22.84 53.69
C GLY A 37 37.28 23.04 53.89
N GLU A 38 36.90 23.93 54.82
CA GLU A 38 35.50 24.28 55.11
C GLU A 38 34.87 25.01 53.90
N GLY A 39 33.86 24.39 53.29
CA GLY A 39 33.14 24.91 52.11
C GLY A 39 33.14 23.97 50.91
N PHE A 40 34.00 22.94 50.90
CA PHE A 40 34.00 21.90 49.87
C PHE A 40 33.15 20.70 50.31
N VAL A 41 32.01 20.51 49.62
CA VAL A 41 31.15 19.34 49.78
C VAL A 41 31.51 18.34 48.68
N ASN A 42 31.91 17.13 49.06
CA ASN A 42 32.09 16.03 48.12
C ASN A 42 30.79 15.23 47.98
N GLY A 43 30.35 15.02 46.74
CA GLY A 43 29.18 14.20 46.45
C GLY A 43 29.41 13.46 45.14
N ASN A 44 29.07 12.18 45.10
CA ASN A 44 29.01 11.43 43.85
C ASN A 44 27.58 11.56 43.31
N GLY A 45 27.45 12.14 42.12
CA GLY A 45 26.18 12.20 41.38
C GLY A 45 26.23 11.24 40.21
N ARG A 46 25.09 10.60 39.93
CA ARG A 46 24.88 9.79 38.72
C ARG A 46 23.77 10.43 37.90
N ILE A 47 24.08 10.73 36.65
CA ILE A 47 23.08 11.19 35.68
C ILE A 47 22.46 9.93 35.09
N GLU A 48 21.14 9.82 35.20
CA GLU A 48 20.36 8.75 34.60
C GLU A 48 19.57 9.34 33.43
N ALA A 49 19.60 8.68 32.28
CA ALA A 49 18.83 9.03 31.10
C ALA A 49 18.08 7.81 30.59
N THR A 50 16.86 8.00 30.09
CA THR A 50 16.13 6.95 29.38
C THR A 50 16.59 6.94 27.93
N GLU A 51 17.32 5.90 27.55
CA GLU A 51 17.75 5.67 26.19
C GLU A 51 16.62 5.03 25.37
N ILE A 52 16.42 5.51 24.15
CA ILE A 52 15.44 4.99 23.21
C ILE A 52 16.15 4.70 21.90
N ASP A 53 16.18 3.43 21.53
CA ASP A 53 16.71 3.00 20.23
C ASP A 53 15.70 3.30 19.13
N VAL A 54 16.15 4.03 18.10
CA VAL A 54 15.36 4.34 16.91
C VAL A 54 15.83 3.47 15.76
N ALA A 55 14.94 2.65 15.22
CA ALA A 55 15.22 1.78 14.09
C ALA A 55 14.29 2.04 12.91
N THR A 56 14.79 1.81 11.70
CA THR A 56 14.00 1.91 10.47
C THR A 56 13.03 0.73 10.35
N LYS A 57 11.78 1.00 9.97
CA LYS A 57 10.77 -0.05 9.72
C LYS A 57 11.11 -0.94 8.53
N LEU A 58 11.71 -0.36 7.48
CA LEU A 58 12.13 -1.06 6.28
C LEU A 58 13.64 -0.94 6.12
N PRO A 59 14.34 -2.01 5.68
CA PRO A 59 15.75 -1.91 5.36
C PRO A 59 15.96 -1.00 4.14
N GLY A 60 17.03 -0.20 4.16
CA GLY A 60 17.34 0.70 3.05
C GLY A 60 18.71 1.35 3.21
N ARG A 61 19.10 2.14 2.20
CA ARG A 61 20.31 2.96 2.27
C ARG A 61 19.96 4.34 2.82
N ILE A 62 20.82 4.87 3.69
CA ILE A 62 20.75 6.27 4.12
C ILE A 62 21.24 7.14 2.96
N GLU A 63 20.43 8.14 2.61
CA GLU A 63 20.81 9.21 1.67
C GLU A 63 21.56 10.31 2.41
N ASP A 64 21.02 10.74 3.57
CA ASP A 64 21.59 11.82 4.37
C ASP A 64 21.25 11.67 5.86
N ILE A 65 22.10 12.22 6.73
CA ILE A 65 21.88 12.32 8.19
C ILE A 65 21.77 13.79 8.54
N LEU A 66 20.62 14.19 9.08
CA LEU A 66 20.21 15.59 9.21
C LEU A 66 20.57 16.21 10.58
N VAL A 67 21.09 15.41 11.50
CA VAL A 67 21.44 15.80 12.87
C VAL A 67 22.79 15.23 13.28
N ARG A 68 23.42 15.82 14.29
CA ARG A 68 24.68 15.34 14.87
C ARG A 68 24.48 14.90 16.32
N GLU A 69 25.45 14.16 16.82
CA GLU A 69 25.49 13.76 18.22
C GLU A 69 25.49 14.99 19.15
N GLY A 70 24.60 14.98 20.14
CA GLY A 70 24.40 16.09 21.08
C GLY A 70 23.39 17.16 20.64
N ASP A 71 22.84 17.08 19.42
CA ASP A 71 21.81 18.00 18.97
C ASP A 71 20.48 17.75 19.70
N PHE A 72 19.80 18.81 20.13
CA PHE A 72 18.45 18.73 20.65
C PHE A 72 17.44 18.55 19.52
N VAL A 73 16.59 17.53 19.62
CA VAL A 73 15.58 17.19 18.61
C VAL A 73 14.18 17.24 19.18
N THR A 74 13.21 17.51 18.32
CA THR A 74 11.78 17.56 18.68
C THR A 74 11.01 16.37 18.08
N ALA A 75 9.85 16.04 18.66
CA ALA A 75 9.02 14.95 18.16
C ALA A 75 8.55 15.22 16.72
N GLY A 76 8.73 14.23 15.83
CA GLY A 76 8.39 14.33 14.41
C GLY A 76 9.48 14.98 13.54
N GLN A 77 10.58 15.43 14.12
CA GLN A 77 11.72 15.96 13.37
C GLN A 77 12.40 14.84 12.57
N PRO A 78 12.60 15.01 11.25
CA PRO A 78 13.39 14.08 10.45
C PRO A 78 14.85 14.04 10.93
N LEU A 79 15.33 12.86 11.31
CA LEU A 79 16.72 12.67 11.77
C LEU A 79 17.66 12.21 10.65
N ALA A 80 17.13 11.42 9.71
CA ALA A 80 17.85 10.93 8.55
C ALA A 80 16.89 10.80 7.37
N LYS A 81 17.43 10.93 6.15
CA LYS A 81 16.70 10.71 4.91
C LYS A 81 17.16 9.38 4.31
N MET A 82 16.20 8.51 4.01
CA MET A 82 16.47 7.25 3.33
C MET A 82 16.39 7.46 1.82
N ARG A 83 17.19 6.69 1.10
CA ARG A 83 17.19 6.64 -0.35
C ARG A 83 15.94 5.88 -0.85
N LEU A 84 15.15 6.50 -1.72
CA LEU A 84 13.82 5.99 -2.11
C LEU A 84 13.68 5.59 -3.59
N GLU A 85 14.70 5.65 -4.45
CA GLU A 85 14.45 5.52 -5.91
C GLU A 85 13.82 4.16 -6.29
N THR A 86 14.17 3.09 -5.58
CA THR A 86 13.51 1.78 -5.78
C THR A 86 12.04 1.79 -5.37
N LEU A 87 11.71 2.46 -4.25
CA LEU A 87 10.33 2.56 -3.78
C LEU A 87 9.50 3.50 -4.66
N GLU A 88 10.10 4.58 -5.14
CA GLU A 88 9.50 5.50 -6.12
C GLU A 88 9.24 4.80 -7.45
N ALA A 89 10.22 4.04 -7.97
CA ALA A 89 10.04 3.25 -9.18
C ALA A 89 8.92 2.21 -9.03
N GLN A 90 8.87 1.49 -7.89
CA GLN A 90 7.78 0.53 -7.60
C GLN A 90 6.41 1.21 -7.50
N ARG A 91 6.35 2.39 -6.87
CA ARG A 91 5.13 3.19 -6.80
C ARG A 91 4.68 3.60 -8.20
N ASP A 92 5.60 4.10 -9.02
CA ASP A 92 5.27 4.60 -10.36
C ASP A 92 4.86 3.46 -11.30
N GLU A 93 5.50 2.29 -11.19
CA GLU A 93 5.07 1.05 -11.85
C GLU A 93 3.64 0.67 -11.44
N ALA A 94 3.34 0.65 -10.12
CA ALA A 94 2.01 0.33 -9.63
C ALA A 94 0.94 1.34 -10.09
N LEU A 95 1.30 2.63 -10.16
CA LEU A 95 0.42 3.67 -10.69
C LEU A 95 0.15 3.49 -12.18
N ALA A 96 1.19 3.15 -12.97
CA ALA A 96 1.04 2.85 -14.38
C ALA A 96 0.16 1.61 -14.62
N MET A 97 0.35 0.55 -13.83
CA MET A 97 -0.51 -0.64 -13.88
C MET A 97 -1.97 -0.32 -13.55
N ARG A 98 -2.20 0.52 -12.53
CA ARG A 98 -3.56 0.98 -12.18
C ARG A 98 -4.20 1.74 -13.34
N GLN A 99 -3.47 2.68 -13.94
CA GLN A 99 -3.96 3.46 -15.08
C GLN A 99 -4.25 2.56 -16.30
N GLN A 100 -3.40 1.57 -16.56
CA GLN A 100 -3.64 0.59 -17.62
C GLN A 100 -4.91 -0.23 -17.36
N ALA A 101 -5.17 -0.62 -16.11
CA ALA A 101 -6.40 -1.32 -15.73
C ALA A 101 -7.64 -0.42 -15.87
N GLU A 102 -7.56 0.86 -15.53
CA GLU A 102 -8.66 1.82 -15.74
C GLU A 102 -8.98 1.98 -17.24
N HIS A 103 -7.95 2.07 -18.08
CA HIS A 103 -8.10 2.14 -19.54
C HIS A 103 -8.68 0.85 -20.13
N SER A 104 -8.29 -0.31 -19.62
CA SER A 104 -8.84 -1.58 -20.10
C SER A 104 -10.32 -1.74 -19.76
N VAL A 105 -10.75 -1.26 -18.58
CA VAL A 105 -12.17 -1.19 -18.21
C VAL A 105 -12.94 -0.26 -19.15
N THR A 106 -12.39 0.92 -19.44
CA THR A 106 -13.02 1.87 -20.36
C THR A 106 -13.13 1.29 -21.78
N ALA A 107 -12.08 0.61 -22.25
CA ALA A 107 -12.10 -0.07 -23.55
C ALA A 107 -13.13 -1.20 -23.60
N ALA A 108 -13.25 -2.00 -22.54
CA ALA A 108 -14.26 -3.05 -22.44
C ALA A 108 -15.68 -2.48 -22.43
N GLN A 109 -15.91 -1.37 -21.72
CA GLN A 109 -17.20 -0.67 -21.73
C GLN A 109 -17.57 -0.14 -23.12
N ALA A 110 -16.61 0.44 -23.84
CA ALA A 110 -16.81 0.87 -25.22
C ALA A 110 -17.13 -0.32 -26.15
N GLN A 111 -16.49 -1.47 -25.93
CA GLN A 111 -16.79 -2.69 -26.67
C GLN A 111 -18.20 -3.21 -26.39
N VAL A 112 -18.67 -3.18 -25.14
CA VAL A 112 -20.06 -3.54 -24.79
C VAL A 112 -21.04 -2.60 -25.49
N ALA A 113 -20.81 -1.29 -25.44
CA ALA A 113 -21.67 -0.32 -26.12
C ALA A 113 -21.75 -0.55 -27.65
N LEU A 114 -20.62 -0.91 -28.27
CA LEU A 114 -20.58 -1.30 -29.68
C LEU A 114 -21.43 -2.55 -29.95
N ARG A 115 -21.32 -3.58 -29.09
CA ARG A 115 -22.12 -4.81 -29.21
C ARG A 115 -23.62 -4.56 -29.03
N GLU A 116 -24.00 -3.69 -28.09
CA GLU A 116 -25.40 -3.29 -27.91
C GLU A 116 -25.94 -2.56 -29.15
N ALA A 117 -25.13 -1.72 -29.80
CA ALA A 117 -25.47 -1.11 -31.07
C ALA A 117 -25.65 -2.15 -32.19
N ASP A 118 -24.78 -3.15 -32.27
CA ASP A 118 -24.89 -4.27 -33.23
C ASP A 118 -26.20 -5.06 -33.02
N VAL A 119 -26.58 -5.32 -31.77
CA VAL A 119 -27.87 -5.97 -31.44
C VAL A 119 -29.04 -5.13 -31.93
N THR A 120 -29.01 -3.82 -31.68
CA THR A 120 -30.07 -2.91 -32.11
C THR A 120 -30.20 -2.90 -33.63
N ALA A 121 -29.09 -2.88 -34.36
CA ALA A 121 -29.09 -2.96 -35.83
C ALA A 121 -29.64 -4.31 -36.32
N ALA A 122 -29.28 -5.42 -35.67
CA ALA A 122 -29.80 -6.75 -36.02
C ALA A 122 -31.31 -6.87 -35.77
N LEU A 123 -31.82 -6.28 -34.68
CA LEU A 123 -33.26 -6.22 -34.39
C LEU A 123 -34.02 -5.36 -35.41
N ALA A 124 -33.45 -4.23 -35.83
CA ALA A 124 -34.04 -3.42 -36.90
C ALA A 124 -34.15 -4.21 -38.21
N LEU A 125 -33.13 -5.01 -38.55
CA LEU A 125 -33.17 -5.91 -39.71
C LEU A 125 -34.27 -6.96 -39.58
N VAL A 126 -34.48 -7.54 -38.39
CA VAL A 126 -35.60 -8.46 -38.14
C VAL A 126 -36.93 -7.77 -38.44
N GLY A 127 -37.16 -6.55 -37.92
CA GLY A 127 -38.39 -5.79 -38.18
C GLY A 127 -38.62 -5.50 -39.68
N GLN A 128 -37.54 -5.23 -40.43
CA GLN A 128 -37.61 -5.10 -41.88
C GLN A 128 -38.08 -6.41 -42.54
N ARG A 129 -37.48 -7.55 -42.19
CA ARG A 129 -37.85 -8.85 -42.77
C ARG A 129 -39.26 -9.32 -42.37
N GLU A 130 -39.74 -8.92 -41.19
CA GLU A 130 -41.14 -9.14 -40.79
C GLU A 130 -42.11 -8.37 -41.69
N SER A 131 -41.78 -7.11 -42.01
CA SER A 131 -42.58 -6.29 -42.92
C SER A 131 -42.60 -6.85 -44.36
N GLU A 132 -41.46 -7.36 -44.83
CA GLU A 132 -41.36 -8.03 -46.13
C GLU A 132 -42.19 -9.32 -46.20
N LEU A 133 -42.16 -10.12 -45.13
CA LEU A 133 -42.99 -11.33 -45.03
C LEU A 133 -44.48 -11.00 -45.04
N ASP A 134 -44.92 -10.00 -44.27
CA ASP A 134 -46.30 -9.53 -44.23
C ASP A 134 -46.77 -9.03 -45.61
N ALA A 135 -45.92 -8.27 -46.32
CA ALA A 135 -46.20 -7.85 -47.70
C ALA A 135 -46.33 -9.05 -48.67
N ALA A 136 -45.46 -10.06 -48.54
CA ALA A 136 -45.53 -11.28 -49.35
C ALA A 136 -46.80 -12.10 -49.04
N GLN A 137 -47.19 -12.19 -47.76
CA GLN A 137 -48.41 -12.89 -47.34
C GLN A 137 -49.66 -12.20 -47.88
N ARG A 138 -49.76 -10.87 -47.76
CA ARG A 138 -50.89 -10.10 -48.34
C ARG A 138 -51.00 -10.28 -49.85
N ARG A 139 -49.86 -10.37 -50.56
CA ARG A 139 -49.83 -10.64 -52.00
C ARG A 139 -50.34 -12.06 -52.30
N LEU A 140 -49.86 -13.07 -51.57
CA LEU A 140 -50.31 -14.45 -51.72
C LEU A 140 -51.82 -14.60 -51.45
N THR A 141 -52.36 -13.94 -50.42
CA THR A 141 -53.81 -13.95 -50.18
C THR A 141 -54.57 -13.41 -51.38
N ARG A 142 -54.09 -12.31 -51.98
CA ARG A 142 -54.71 -11.69 -53.15
C ARG A 142 -54.64 -12.58 -54.39
N SER A 143 -53.48 -13.16 -54.70
CA SER A 143 -53.34 -14.07 -55.85
C SER A 143 -54.11 -15.37 -55.65
N SER A 144 -54.24 -15.86 -54.42
CA SER A 144 -55.10 -17.02 -54.11
C SER A 144 -56.57 -16.72 -54.39
N THR A 145 -57.09 -15.55 -54.00
CA THR A 145 -58.47 -15.14 -54.32
C THR A 145 -58.66 -15.00 -55.83
N LEU A 146 -57.79 -14.24 -56.52
CA LEU A 146 -57.89 -14.03 -57.96
C LEU A 146 -57.77 -15.33 -58.77
N SER A 147 -56.91 -16.25 -58.35
CA SER A 147 -56.77 -17.56 -59.00
C SER A 147 -58.03 -18.41 -58.82
N SER A 148 -58.66 -18.39 -57.64
CA SER A 148 -59.93 -19.09 -57.40
C SER A 148 -61.10 -18.52 -58.21
N GLU A 149 -61.04 -17.24 -58.56
CA GLU A 149 -62.01 -16.55 -59.41
C GLU A 149 -61.67 -16.66 -60.92
N GLY A 150 -60.58 -17.34 -61.28
CA GLY A 150 -60.11 -17.50 -62.67
C GLY A 150 -59.44 -16.26 -63.27
N ALA A 151 -59.19 -15.23 -62.46
CA ALA A 151 -58.61 -13.95 -62.87
C ALA A 151 -57.06 -13.91 -62.84
N ALA A 152 -56.41 -14.92 -62.26
CA ALA A 152 -54.95 -15.05 -62.21
C ALA A 152 -54.48 -16.48 -62.52
N SER A 153 -53.24 -16.62 -63.02
CA SER A 153 -52.66 -17.92 -63.37
C SER A 153 -52.23 -18.72 -62.14
N ILE A 154 -52.26 -20.06 -62.24
CA ILE A 154 -51.74 -20.95 -61.19
C ILE A 154 -50.23 -20.73 -60.98
N GLN A 155 -49.49 -20.43 -62.04
CA GLN A 155 -48.06 -20.12 -61.96
C GLN A 155 -47.79 -18.92 -61.05
N GLU A 156 -48.59 -17.85 -61.16
CA GLU A 156 -48.44 -16.65 -60.32
C GLU A 156 -48.72 -16.94 -58.84
N LEU A 157 -49.72 -17.78 -58.57
CA LEU A 157 -50.03 -18.26 -57.21
C LEU A 157 -48.87 -19.06 -56.61
N ASP A 158 -48.28 -19.98 -57.39
CA ASP A 158 -47.16 -20.80 -56.93
C ASP A 158 -45.88 -19.98 -56.73
N ASP A 159 -45.63 -18.97 -57.58
CA ASP A 159 -44.55 -18.00 -57.41
C ASP A 159 -44.73 -17.19 -56.12
N ASP A 160 -45.94 -16.73 -55.80
CA ASP A 160 -46.23 -16.04 -54.54
C ASP A 160 -46.08 -16.94 -53.31
N ARG A 161 -46.47 -18.23 -53.42
CA ARG A 161 -46.22 -19.21 -52.35
C ARG A 161 -44.73 -19.43 -52.13
N ALA A 162 -43.94 -19.50 -53.20
CA ALA A 162 -42.50 -19.60 -53.11
C ALA A 162 -41.88 -18.34 -52.47
N ARG A 163 -42.37 -17.15 -52.82
CA ARG A 163 -41.97 -15.87 -52.21
C ARG A 163 -42.22 -15.82 -50.70
N VAL A 164 -43.41 -16.23 -50.25
CA VAL A 164 -43.70 -16.28 -48.80
C VAL A 164 -42.77 -17.24 -48.07
N ARG A 165 -42.54 -18.46 -48.61
CA ARG A 165 -41.60 -19.42 -48.02
C ARG A 165 -40.17 -18.87 -47.94
N GLY A 166 -39.72 -18.17 -48.99
CA GLY A 166 -38.42 -17.49 -49.02
C GLY A 166 -38.31 -16.38 -47.97
N ALA A 167 -39.34 -15.54 -47.84
CA ALA A 167 -39.40 -14.49 -46.82
C ALA A 167 -39.42 -15.05 -45.40
N GLN A 168 -40.14 -16.16 -45.15
CA GLN A 168 -40.14 -16.86 -43.85
C GLN A 168 -38.75 -17.38 -43.48
N ALA A 169 -38.07 -18.06 -44.42
CA ALA A 169 -36.72 -18.56 -44.19
C ALA A 169 -35.73 -17.43 -43.90
N THR A 170 -35.87 -16.33 -44.63
CA THR A 170 -35.04 -15.13 -44.48
C THR A 170 -35.25 -14.44 -43.12
N LEU A 171 -36.51 -14.35 -42.67
CA LEU A 171 -36.84 -13.85 -41.35
C LEU A 171 -36.27 -14.74 -40.24
N ALA A 172 -36.41 -16.06 -40.38
CA ALA A 172 -35.85 -17.02 -39.41
C ALA A 172 -34.32 -16.88 -39.29
N ALA A 173 -33.61 -16.73 -40.41
CA ALA A 173 -32.18 -16.48 -40.42
C ALA A 173 -31.81 -15.16 -39.72
N SER A 174 -32.57 -14.09 -39.97
CA SER A 174 -32.34 -12.78 -39.35
C SER A 174 -32.59 -12.80 -37.84
N LYS A 175 -33.61 -13.55 -37.39
CA LYS A 175 -33.88 -13.77 -35.96
C LYS A 175 -32.74 -14.54 -35.28
N ALA A 176 -32.20 -15.56 -35.94
CA ALA A 176 -31.03 -16.28 -35.44
C ALA A 176 -29.79 -15.38 -35.36
N GLN A 177 -29.58 -14.50 -36.34
CA GLN A 177 -28.49 -13.53 -36.32
C GLN A 177 -28.63 -12.52 -35.17
N ALA A 178 -29.84 -12.02 -34.92
CA ALA A 178 -30.10 -11.13 -33.77
C ALA A 178 -29.88 -11.84 -32.42
N ALA A 179 -30.26 -13.12 -32.31
CA ALA A 179 -29.99 -13.92 -31.12
C ALA A 179 -28.47 -14.13 -30.91
N ALA A 180 -27.73 -14.40 -31.98
CA ALA A 180 -26.27 -14.53 -31.93
C ALA A 180 -25.58 -13.22 -31.54
N ALA A 181 -26.04 -12.09 -32.09
CA ALA A 181 -25.55 -10.76 -31.70
C ALA A 181 -25.81 -10.49 -30.22
N ARG A 182 -26.99 -10.86 -29.70
CA ARG A 182 -27.36 -10.67 -28.29
C ARG A 182 -26.53 -11.55 -27.36
N ALA A 183 -26.13 -12.74 -27.79
CA ALA A 183 -25.24 -13.61 -27.02
C ALA A 183 -23.77 -13.15 -27.04
N ALA A 184 -23.41 -12.21 -27.91
CA ALA A 184 -22.07 -11.65 -28.03
C ALA A 184 -21.87 -10.34 -27.25
N VAL A 185 -22.92 -9.85 -26.59
CA VAL A 185 -22.87 -8.78 -25.56
C VAL A 185 -22.55 -9.41 -24.22
#